data_AF-A0A0L8GGP8-F1
#
_entry.id   AF-A0A0L8GGP8-F1
#
_cell.length_a   1.000
_cell.length_b   1.000
_cell.length_c   1.000
_cell.angle_alpha   90.00
_cell.angle_beta   90.00
_cell.angle_gamma   90.00
#
_symmetry.space_group_name_H-M   'P 1'
#
loop_
_entity.id
_entity.type
_entity.pdbx_description
1 polymer ?
#
loop_
_entity_poly.entity_id
_entity_poly.type
_entity_poly.pdbx_seq_one_letter_code
_entity_poly.pdbx_strand_id
1 'polypeptide(L)'
;MMQTEPFLKQLLDVGNGTSVGEKYGRLKIRAILAPKNVGVDDLSLKLLEQLPGERHIYNSIDAVLNINEAVNYPVEFLNSLTPPGVPPHSLHLEIGAPAMLLRNLDPPKLCNGIRLIIKKMPTILKTTILTGKASGEPVLIPSIPLIPLDMPFQYKCLQFPLKLSFAMSINKAQEQSLNVVGLNLAEPVFSYGQLYVGCSRVGNPNHLFIYAPQGKNKNVY
;
A
#
# COMPACT_ATOMS: atom_id res chain seq x y z
N MET A 1 -23.60 -8.94 1.83
CA MET A 1 -22.15 -9.08 2.10
C MET A 1 -21.44 -9.93 1.02
N MET A 2 -21.84 -9.85 -0.27
CA MET A 2 -21.59 -10.94 -1.23
C MET A 2 -21.23 -10.45 -2.66
N GLN A 3 -20.65 -9.25 -2.82
CA GLN A 3 -20.27 -8.71 -4.15
C GLN A 3 -18.80 -8.28 -4.28
N THR A 4 -18.02 -8.24 -3.20
CA THR A 4 -16.58 -7.90 -3.22
C THR A 4 -15.67 -9.08 -3.56
N GLU A 5 -16.07 -10.30 -3.19
CA GLU A 5 -15.26 -11.51 -3.37
C GLU A 5 -14.89 -11.82 -4.84
N PRO A 6 -15.80 -11.75 -5.83
CA PRO A 6 -15.45 -12.01 -7.24
C PRO A 6 -14.45 -10.98 -7.79
N PHE A 7 -14.59 -9.72 -7.38
CA PHE A 7 -13.74 -8.61 -7.79
C PHE A 7 -12.32 -8.73 -7.21
N LEU A 8 -12.20 -9.09 -5.93
CA LEU A 8 -10.91 -9.31 -5.28
C LEU A 8 -10.23 -10.57 -5.82
N LYS A 9 -10.99 -11.65 -6.04
CA LYS A 9 -10.49 -12.91 -6.58
C LYS A 9 -10.02 -12.79 -8.04
N GLN A 10 -10.70 -12.01 -8.89
CA GLN A 10 -10.24 -11.76 -10.27
C GLN A 10 -8.95 -10.92 -10.33
N LEU A 11 -8.77 -10.01 -9.37
CA LEU A 11 -7.60 -9.14 -9.34
C LEU A 11 -6.39 -9.80 -8.68
N LEU A 12 -6.64 -10.58 -7.62
CA LEU A 12 -5.61 -11.35 -6.91
C LEU A 12 -5.30 -12.70 -7.55
N ASP A 13 -6.25 -13.28 -8.31
CA ASP A 13 -6.26 -14.61 -8.93
C ASP A 13 -5.14 -15.51 -8.41
N VAL A 14 -5.31 -15.85 -7.12
CA VAL A 14 -4.48 -16.79 -6.35
C VAL A 14 -4.88 -18.18 -6.80
N GLY A 15 -4.61 -18.49 -8.07
CA GLY A 15 -4.83 -19.81 -8.65
C GLY A 15 -3.84 -20.80 -8.06
N ASN A 16 -4.36 -21.90 -7.52
CA ASN A 16 -3.59 -23.09 -7.17
C ASN A 16 -2.82 -23.56 -8.41
N GLY A 17 -1.49 -23.37 -8.43
CA GLY A 17 -0.59 -24.07 -9.37
C GLY A 17 0.25 -23.22 -10.34
N THR A 18 0.23 -21.88 -10.30
CA THR A 18 1.20 -21.08 -11.09
C THR A 18 2.49 -20.85 -10.32
N SER A 19 3.62 -20.84 -11.04
CA SER A 19 4.94 -20.65 -10.44
C SER A 19 4.99 -19.31 -9.70
N VAL A 20 5.74 -19.29 -8.60
CA VAL A 20 5.89 -18.10 -7.74
C VAL A 20 6.34 -16.86 -8.55
N GLY A 21 7.12 -17.05 -9.63
CA GLY A 21 7.53 -16.00 -10.58
C GLY A 21 6.39 -15.39 -11.41
N GLU A 22 5.48 -16.21 -11.95
CA GLU A 22 4.32 -15.75 -12.74
C GLU A 22 3.30 -15.00 -11.87
N LYS A 23 3.18 -15.38 -10.60
CA LYS A 23 2.35 -14.71 -9.59
C LYS A 23 2.81 -13.27 -9.33
N TYR A 24 4.13 -13.02 -9.33
CA TYR A 24 4.69 -11.68 -9.12
C TYR A 24 4.56 -10.75 -10.32
N GLY A 25 4.64 -11.29 -11.54
CA GLY A 25 4.46 -10.53 -12.77
C GLY A 25 3.07 -9.89 -12.87
N ARG A 26 2.04 -10.57 -12.36
CA ARG A 26 0.65 -10.07 -12.36
C ARG A 26 0.47 -8.82 -11.50
N LEU A 27 1.07 -8.79 -10.31
CA LEU A 27 0.95 -7.67 -9.36
C LEU A 27 1.67 -6.38 -9.83
N LYS A 28 2.63 -6.50 -10.75
CA LYS A 28 3.32 -5.34 -11.35
C LYS A 28 2.35 -4.42 -12.10
N ILE A 29 1.39 -5.00 -12.82
CA ILE A 29 0.48 -4.28 -13.74
C ILE A 29 -0.97 -4.23 -13.24
N ARG A 30 -1.22 -4.73 -12.02
CA ARG A 30 -2.53 -4.77 -11.36
C ARG A 30 -2.54 -3.90 -10.11
N ALA A 31 -3.62 -3.17 -9.92
CA ALA A 31 -3.89 -2.45 -8.68
C ALA A 31 -5.38 -2.26 -8.45
N ILE A 32 -5.77 -2.15 -7.18
CA ILE A 32 -7.09 -1.63 -6.81
C ILE A 32 -6.95 -0.15 -6.52
N LEU A 33 -7.81 0.66 -7.11
CA LEU A 33 -7.88 2.09 -6.90
C LEU A 33 -9.07 2.43 -6.03
N ALA A 34 -8.83 3.21 -4.98
CA ALA A 34 -9.88 3.76 -4.15
C ALA A 34 -9.80 5.30 -4.13
N PRO A 35 -10.91 6.03 -3.89
CA PRO A 35 -10.87 7.48 -3.81
C PRO A 35 -10.01 7.99 -2.65
N LYS A 36 -10.18 7.43 -1.45
CA LYS A 36 -9.55 7.90 -0.21
C LYS A 36 -8.47 6.94 0.28
N ASN A 37 -7.41 7.47 0.92
CA ASN A 37 -6.32 6.67 1.49
C ASN A 37 -6.80 5.72 2.61
N VAL A 38 -7.76 6.13 3.45
CA VAL A 38 -8.29 5.28 4.54
C VAL A 38 -8.85 3.97 3.98
N GLY A 39 -9.62 4.03 2.89
CA GLY A 39 -10.15 2.83 2.24
C GLY A 39 -9.09 1.97 1.54
N VAL A 40 -7.90 2.50 1.27
CA VAL A 40 -6.78 1.76 0.65
C VAL A 40 -6.11 0.84 1.66
N ASP A 41 -5.89 1.33 2.88
CA ASP A 41 -5.15 0.59 3.90
C ASP A 41 -5.99 -0.58 4.42
N ASP A 42 -7.27 -0.33 4.74
CA ASP A 42 -8.23 -1.37 5.16
C ASP A 42 -8.38 -2.48 4.11
N LEU A 43 -8.48 -2.08 2.84
CA LEU A 43 -8.59 -3.02 1.74
C LEU A 43 -7.29 -3.83 1.57
N SER A 44 -6.13 -3.19 1.71
CA SER A 44 -4.85 -3.87 1.58
C SER A 44 -4.62 -4.88 2.70
N LEU A 45 -5.10 -4.60 3.93
CA LEU A 45 -5.07 -5.55 5.04
C LEU A 45 -5.98 -6.75 4.80
N LYS A 46 -7.22 -6.53 4.34
CA LYS A 46 -8.14 -7.63 3.98
C LYS A 46 -7.57 -8.53 2.88
N LEU A 47 -6.82 -7.97 1.94
CA LEU A 47 -6.20 -8.73 0.85
C LEU A 47 -4.94 -9.46 1.28
N LEU A 48 -4.22 -8.92 2.26
CA LEU A 48 -3.14 -9.64 2.90
C LEU A 48 -3.66 -10.93 3.54
N GLU A 49 -4.79 -10.88 4.24
CA GLU A 49 -5.41 -12.04 4.91
C GLU A 49 -5.88 -13.15 3.95
N GLN A 50 -5.98 -12.86 2.65
CA GLN A 50 -6.30 -13.84 1.62
C GLN A 50 -5.07 -14.51 1.02
N LEU A 51 -3.85 -14.04 1.36
CA LEU A 51 -2.64 -14.72 0.94
C LEU A 51 -2.44 -16.01 1.74
N PRO A 52 -1.93 -17.08 1.11
CA PRO A 52 -1.66 -18.34 1.80
C PRO A 52 -0.36 -18.31 2.63
N GLY A 53 0.26 -17.14 2.79
CA GLY A 53 1.54 -16.98 3.44
C GLY A 53 1.42 -16.90 4.97
N GLU A 54 2.56 -16.99 5.65
CA GLU A 54 2.60 -16.74 7.10
C GLU A 54 2.73 -15.24 7.37
N ARG A 55 1.72 -14.68 8.03
CA ARG A 55 1.69 -13.28 8.46
C ARG A 55 2.75 -12.99 9.50
N HIS A 56 3.64 -12.06 9.18
CA HIS A 56 4.62 -11.52 10.12
C HIS A 56 4.25 -10.08 10.49
N ILE A 57 4.40 -9.75 11.78
CA ILE A 57 4.08 -8.43 12.31
C ILE A 57 5.37 -7.79 12.82
N TYR A 58 5.66 -6.60 12.29
CA TYR A 58 6.76 -5.76 12.74
C TYR A 58 6.20 -4.57 13.50
N ASN A 59 6.45 -4.53 14.81
CA ASN A 59 6.06 -3.41 15.65
C ASN A 59 7.12 -2.30 15.58
N SER A 60 6.70 -1.05 15.42
CA SER A 60 7.61 0.08 15.42
C SER A 60 8.17 0.35 16.82
N ILE A 61 9.31 1.02 16.86
CA ILE A 61 9.85 1.59 18.11
C ILE A 61 9.67 3.10 18.04
N ASP A 62 8.78 3.59 18.90
CA ASP A 62 8.28 4.95 18.88
C ASP A 62 8.79 5.72 20.09
N ALA A 63 9.27 6.94 19.87
CA ALA A 63 9.79 7.76 20.94
C ALA A 63 9.65 9.26 20.67
N VAL A 64 9.42 10.02 21.73
CA VAL A 64 9.58 11.48 21.71
C VAL A 64 11.07 11.82 21.71
N LEU A 65 11.46 12.80 20.89
CA LEU A 65 12.84 13.27 20.80
C LEU A 65 13.21 14.20 21.97
N ASN A 66 12.24 15.00 22.45
CA ASN A 66 12.41 15.84 23.62
C ASN A 66 12.08 15.08 24.91
N ILE A 67 13.10 14.79 25.73
CA ILE A 67 12.96 14.04 26.98
C ILE A 67 12.04 14.76 27.98
N ASN A 68 12.05 16.10 27.99
CA ASN A 68 11.21 16.89 28.89
C ASN A 68 9.71 16.75 28.57
N GLU A 69 9.38 16.39 27.33
CA GLU A 69 8.01 16.16 26.87
C GLU A 69 7.61 14.68 26.95
N ALA A 70 8.56 13.75 27.14
CA ALA A 70 8.29 12.31 27.09
C ALA A 70 7.23 11.87 28.12
N VAL A 71 7.14 12.54 29.26
CA VAL A 71 6.11 12.29 30.29
C VAL A 71 4.69 12.65 29.84
N ASN A 72 4.55 13.56 28.86
CA ASN A 72 3.26 14.02 28.35
C ASN A 72 2.69 13.08 27.27
N TYR A 73 3.53 12.21 26.70
CA TYR A 73 3.20 11.40 25.53
C TYR A 73 3.53 9.92 25.80
N PRO A 74 2.60 9.17 26.40
CA PRO A 74 2.81 7.75 26.68
C PRO A 74 2.99 6.95 25.39
N VAL A 75 3.71 5.82 25.46
CA VAL A 75 4.03 5.01 24.28
C VAL A 75 2.78 4.46 23.60
N GLU A 76 1.72 4.18 24.34
CA GLU A 76 0.42 3.74 23.82
C GLU A 76 -0.23 4.82 22.96
N PHE A 77 -0.09 6.09 23.36
CA PHE A 77 -0.54 7.22 22.55
C PHE A 77 0.30 7.29 21.26
N LEU A 78 1.63 7.20 21.36
CA LEU A 78 2.51 7.24 20.19
C LEU A 78 2.19 6.13 19.18
N ASN A 79 2.02 4.90 19.66
CA ASN A 79 1.70 3.72 18.84
C ASN A 79 0.33 3.82 18.15
N SER A 80 -0.58 4.68 18.64
CA SER A 80 -1.89 4.93 18.04
C SER A 80 -1.85 5.94 16.89
N LEU A 81 -0.75 6.68 16.73
CA LEU A 81 -0.63 7.72 15.72
C LEU A 81 -0.39 7.13 14.33
N THR A 82 -1.00 7.76 13.33
CA THR A 82 -0.80 7.41 11.91
C THR A 82 -0.41 8.66 11.10
N PRO A 83 0.74 9.28 11.38
CA PRO A 83 1.11 10.52 10.71
C PRO A 83 1.44 10.28 9.23
N PRO A 84 1.19 11.26 8.33
CA PRO A 84 1.45 11.11 6.92
C PRO A 84 2.90 10.69 6.61
N GLY A 85 3.06 9.67 5.78
CA GLY A 85 4.38 9.20 5.34
C GLY A 85 5.15 8.41 6.38
N VAL A 86 4.54 8.03 7.51
CA VAL A 86 5.08 7.04 8.44
C VAL A 86 4.22 5.76 8.35
N PRO A 87 4.82 4.56 8.32
CA PRO A 87 4.08 3.30 8.41
C PRO A 87 3.30 3.20 9.74
N PRO A 88 2.26 2.36 9.80
CA PRO A 88 1.59 2.07 11.06
C PRO A 88 2.53 1.39 12.06
N HIS A 89 2.23 1.51 13.36
CA HIS A 89 2.96 0.84 14.42
C HIS A 89 3.05 -0.67 14.18
N SER A 90 1.91 -1.33 13.96
CA SER A 90 1.83 -2.74 13.60
C SER A 90 1.86 -2.90 12.08
N LEU A 91 3.05 -3.15 11.53
CA LEU A 91 3.22 -3.39 10.09
C LEU A 91 3.11 -4.89 9.79
N HIS A 92 2.00 -5.27 9.15
CA HIS A 92 1.74 -6.65 8.76
C HIS A 92 2.27 -6.93 7.34
N LEU A 93 3.07 -7.99 7.19
CA LEU A 93 3.68 -8.39 5.93
C LEU A 93 3.59 -9.91 5.72
N GLU A 94 3.59 -10.31 4.46
CA GLU A 94 3.69 -11.71 4.03
C GLU A 94 4.62 -11.84 2.83
N ILE A 95 5.25 -13.01 2.67
CA ILE A 95 6.03 -13.29 1.45
C ILE A 95 5.08 -13.26 0.24
N GLY A 96 5.45 -12.45 -0.75
CA GLY A 96 4.64 -12.20 -1.94
C GLY A 96 3.60 -11.10 -1.80
N ALA A 97 3.51 -10.43 -0.65
CA ALA A 97 2.75 -9.19 -0.55
C ALA A 97 3.46 -8.05 -1.31
N PRO A 98 2.74 -7.25 -2.11
CA PRO A 98 3.28 -6.01 -2.66
C PRO A 98 3.31 -4.93 -1.57
N ALA A 99 4.42 -4.21 -1.49
CA ALA A 99 4.62 -3.08 -0.61
C ALA A 99 5.08 -1.85 -1.40
N MET A 100 4.79 -0.65 -0.91
CA MET A 100 5.21 0.62 -1.51
C MET A 100 6.18 1.32 -0.56
N LEU A 101 7.29 1.82 -1.11
CA LEU A 101 8.28 2.58 -0.37
C LEU A 101 7.76 3.99 -0.03
N LEU A 102 7.96 4.44 1.20
CA LEU A 102 7.49 5.73 1.73
C LEU A 102 8.57 6.82 1.80
N ARG A 103 9.83 6.45 1.53
CA ARG A 103 10.99 7.36 1.58
C ARG A 103 11.94 7.10 0.42
N ASN A 104 12.71 8.11 0.07
CA ASN A 104 13.83 7.94 -0.84
C ASN A 104 14.97 7.28 -0.06
N LEU A 105 15.45 6.15 -0.55
CA LEU A 105 16.60 5.43 0.01
C LEU A 105 17.82 5.50 -0.89
N ASP A 106 17.62 5.34 -2.20
CA ASP A 106 18.70 5.31 -3.19
C ASP A 106 18.21 5.84 -4.55
N PRO A 107 18.02 7.17 -4.71
CA PRO A 107 17.58 7.75 -5.97
C PRO A 107 18.61 7.55 -7.10
N PRO A 108 18.15 7.30 -8.35
CA PRO A 108 16.76 7.29 -8.81
C PRO A 108 16.07 5.93 -8.69
N LYS A 109 16.73 4.92 -8.09
CA LYS A 109 16.30 3.52 -8.08
C LYS A 109 15.24 3.22 -7.02
N LEU A 110 15.49 3.62 -5.77
CA LEU A 110 14.61 3.42 -4.62
C LEU A 110 14.07 4.76 -4.13
N CYS A 111 13.06 5.25 -4.84
CA CYS A 111 12.33 6.46 -4.52
C CYS A 111 10.98 6.14 -3.86
N ASN A 112 10.43 7.13 -3.16
CA ASN A 112 9.06 7.09 -2.66
C ASN A 112 8.08 6.71 -3.78
N GLY A 113 7.16 5.79 -3.49
CA GLY A 113 6.16 5.29 -4.45
C GLY A 113 6.59 4.06 -5.23
N ILE A 114 7.87 3.67 -5.22
CA ILE A 114 8.30 2.42 -5.86
C ILE A 114 7.62 1.23 -5.19
N ARG A 115 7.01 0.36 -6.01
CA ARG A 115 6.40 -0.88 -5.53
C ARG A 115 7.46 -1.97 -5.50
N LEU A 116 7.44 -2.73 -4.42
CA LEU A 116 8.32 -3.85 -4.11
C LEU A 116 7.46 -5.09 -3.84
N ILE A 117 8.06 -6.26 -4.00
CA ILE A 117 7.45 -7.53 -3.59
C ILE A 117 8.30 -8.15 -2.49
N ILE A 118 7.67 -8.56 -1.40
CA ILE A 118 8.38 -9.20 -0.28
C ILE A 118 8.83 -10.60 -0.72
N LYS A 119 10.13 -10.92 -0.57
CA LYS A 119 10.70 -12.23 -0.88
C LYS A 119 11.07 -13.00 0.37
N LYS A 120 11.68 -12.34 1.35
CA LYS A 120 12.02 -12.90 2.66
C LYS A 120 11.88 -11.81 3.73
N MET A 121 11.50 -12.23 4.93
CA MET A 121 11.23 -11.34 6.06
C MET A 121 12.16 -11.61 7.25
N PRO A 122 13.49 -11.44 7.12
CA PRO A 122 14.39 -11.36 8.28
C PRO A 122 14.45 -9.91 8.79
N THR A 123 15.36 -9.61 9.74
CA THR A 123 15.57 -8.25 10.29
C THR A 123 15.81 -7.16 9.24
N ILE A 124 16.32 -7.54 8.06
CA ILE A 124 16.40 -6.67 6.87
C ILE A 124 15.58 -7.34 5.76
N LEU A 125 14.51 -6.70 5.31
CA LEU A 125 13.62 -7.31 4.32
C LEU A 125 14.33 -7.52 2.99
N LYS A 126 14.19 -8.71 2.40
CA LYS A 126 14.62 -8.98 1.03
C LYS A 126 13.43 -8.80 0.12
N THR A 127 13.55 -7.90 -0.83
CA THR A 127 12.46 -7.55 -1.76
C THR A 127 12.96 -7.52 -3.21
N THR A 128 12.03 -7.44 -4.15
CA THR A 128 12.34 -7.19 -5.56
C THR A 128 11.54 -6.01 -6.07
N ILE A 129 12.16 -5.14 -6.85
CA ILE A 129 11.50 -3.97 -7.44
C ILE A 129 10.45 -4.44 -8.45
N LEU A 130 9.19 -4.02 -8.26
CA LEU A 130 8.09 -4.32 -9.17
C LEU A 130 7.98 -3.30 -10.29
N THR A 131 8.05 -2.01 -9.99
CA THR A 131 7.77 -0.93 -10.95
C THR A 131 9.00 -0.04 -11.21
N GLY A 132 9.02 0.67 -12.34
CA GLY A 132 10.11 1.57 -12.71
C GLY A 132 11.22 0.92 -13.54
N LYS A 133 12.29 1.69 -13.80
CA LYS A 133 13.40 1.30 -14.68
C LYS A 133 14.21 0.12 -14.14
N ALA A 134 14.34 0.02 -12.82
CA ALA A 134 15.06 -1.04 -12.12
C ALA A 134 14.18 -2.26 -11.77
N SER A 135 13.06 -2.45 -12.48
CA SER A 135 12.13 -3.56 -12.24
C SER A 135 12.84 -4.91 -12.38
N GLY A 136 12.60 -5.81 -11.42
CA GLY A 136 13.22 -7.15 -11.36
C GLY A 136 14.48 -7.20 -10.49
N GLU A 137 15.06 -6.06 -10.11
CA GLU A 137 16.27 -6.04 -9.28
C GLU A 137 15.96 -6.38 -7.81
N PRO A 138 16.77 -7.24 -7.18
CA PRO A 138 16.67 -7.51 -5.75
C PRO A 138 17.21 -6.33 -4.94
N VAL A 139 16.52 -5.98 -3.86
CA VAL A 139 16.93 -4.91 -2.94
C VAL A 139 16.65 -5.27 -1.49
N LEU A 140 17.47 -4.73 -0.60
CA LEU A 140 17.35 -4.89 0.84
C LEU A 140 16.71 -3.64 1.44
N ILE A 141 15.70 -3.81 2.28
CA ILE A 141 15.01 -2.71 2.95
C ILE A 141 15.24 -2.84 4.46
N PRO A 142 16.03 -1.95 5.08
CA PRO A 142 16.22 -1.92 6.52
C PRO A 142 15.10 -1.09 7.20
N SER A 143 14.92 -1.30 8.50
CA SER A 143 14.18 -0.35 9.34
C SER A 143 14.99 0.93 9.48
N ILE A 144 14.34 2.08 9.35
CA ILE A 144 14.97 3.39 9.46
C ILE A 144 14.19 4.29 10.43
N PRO A 145 14.85 5.25 11.10
CA PRO A 145 14.14 6.26 11.85
C PRO A 145 13.37 7.19 10.90
N LEU A 146 12.09 7.40 11.18
CA LEU A 146 11.17 8.25 10.46
C LEU A 146 10.68 9.34 11.39
N ILE A 147 10.86 10.59 10.98
CA ILE A 147 10.41 11.78 11.70
C ILE A 147 9.29 12.39 10.85
N PRO A 148 8.02 12.40 11.31
CA PRO A 148 6.96 13.14 10.65
C PRO A 148 7.18 14.64 10.83
N LEU A 149 6.86 15.41 9.80
CA LEU A 149 7.08 16.86 9.79
C LEU A 149 5.89 17.64 10.39
N ASP A 150 4.68 17.10 10.28
CA ASP A 150 3.44 17.80 10.64
C ASP A 150 2.88 17.30 11.98
N MET A 151 3.67 17.44 13.06
CA MET A 151 3.26 17.04 14.42
C MET A 151 3.52 18.16 15.44
N PRO A 152 2.67 18.32 16.47
CA PRO A 152 2.83 19.36 17.49
C PRO A 152 4.01 19.13 18.46
N PHE A 153 4.71 17.99 18.33
CA PHE A 153 5.89 17.63 19.12
C PHE A 153 6.86 16.82 18.25
N GLN A 154 8.11 16.74 18.69
CA GLN A 154 9.16 16.02 17.98
C GLN A 154 9.10 14.52 18.30
N TYR A 155 8.76 13.70 17.31
CA TYR A 155 8.58 12.26 17.43
C TYR A 155 9.41 11.51 16.39
N LYS A 156 9.92 10.33 16.77
CA LYS A 156 10.59 9.39 15.87
C LYS A 156 9.92 8.02 15.93
N CYS A 157 9.78 7.40 14.77
CA CYS A 157 9.32 6.03 14.58
C CYS A 157 10.42 5.22 13.90
N LEU A 158 10.92 4.15 14.52
CA LEU A 158 11.84 3.22 13.86
C LEU A 158 11.03 2.06 13.28
N GLN A 159 10.95 1.99 11.95
CA GLN A 159 10.16 0.99 11.23
C GLN A 159 10.67 0.83 9.79
N PHE A 160 10.31 -0.26 9.11
CA PHE A 160 10.52 -0.35 7.65
C PHE A 160 9.73 0.76 6.95
N PRO A 161 10.34 1.51 6.02
CA PRO A 161 9.66 2.61 5.33
C PRO A 161 8.71 2.09 4.23
N LEU A 162 7.85 1.14 4.56
CA LEU A 162 6.96 0.42 3.65
C LEU A 162 5.51 0.52 4.12
N LYS A 163 4.59 0.48 3.17
CA LYS A 163 3.17 0.17 3.42
C LYS A 163 2.67 -0.88 2.43
N LEU A 164 1.64 -1.63 2.78
CA LEU A 164 1.01 -2.57 1.84
C LEU A 164 0.50 -1.81 0.60
N SER A 165 0.59 -2.47 -0.56
CA SER A 165 0.29 -1.87 -1.86
C SER A 165 -0.52 -2.80 -2.76
N PHE A 166 -1.52 -3.48 -2.18
CA PHE A 166 -2.55 -4.16 -2.98
C PHE A 166 -3.50 -3.15 -3.62
N ALA A 167 -3.83 -2.11 -2.85
CA ALA A 167 -4.58 -0.96 -3.31
C ALA A 167 -3.71 0.31 -3.30
N MET A 168 -4.15 1.34 -4.01
CA MET A 168 -3.61 2.69 -3.95
C MET A 168 -4.72 3.71 -4.19
N SER A 169 -4.52 4.95 -3.80
CA SER A 169 -5.49 5.99 -4.11
C SER A 169 -5.44 6.35 -5.61
N ILE A 170 -6.56 6.77 -6.17
CA ILE A 170 -6.66 7.20 -7.57
C ILE A 170 -5.60 8.26 -7.89
N ASN A 171 -5.42 9.24 -6.98
CA ASN A 171 -4.45 10.31 -7.15
C ASN A 171 -3.01 9.77 -7.24
N LYS A 172 -2.67 8.73 -6.47
CA LYS A 172 -1.34 8.09 -6.52
C LYS A 172 -1.14 7.23 -7.76
N ALA A 173 -2.21 6.71 -8.35
CA ALA A 173 -2.15 5.90 -9.57
C ALA A 173 -1.93 6.72 -10.84
N GLN A 174 -2.10 8.05 -10.78
CA GLN A 174 -1.96 8.92 -11.94
C GLN A 174 -0.55 8.85 -12.57
N GLU A 175 0.47 8.59 -11.75
CA GLU A 175 1.87 8.49 -12.18
C GLU A 175 2.33 7.04 -12.44
N GLN A 176 1.42 6.07 -12.43
CA GLN A 176 1.75 4.64 -12.57
C GLN A 176 1.20 4.07 -13.88
N SER A 177 1.97 3.17 -14.51
CA SER A 177 1.51 2.36 -15.64
C SER A 177 0.82 1.09 -15.14
N LEU A 178 -0.51 1.03 -15.30
CA LEU A 178 -1.34 -0.11 -14.90
C LEU A 178 -2.02 -0.70 -16.15
N ASN A 179 -2.14 -2.03 -16.23
CA ASN A 179 -2.82 -2.71 -17.34
C ASN A 179 -4.19 -3.24 -16.94
N VAL A 180 -4.36 -3.55 -15.64
CA VAL A 180 -5.62 -4.05 -15.09
C VAL A 180 -5.91 -3.30 -13.81
N VAL A 181 -7.11 -2.72 -13.72
CA VAL A 181 -7.50 -1.88 -12.59
C VAL A 181 -8.84 -2.32 -12.06
N GLY A 182 -8.92 -2.48 -10.75
CA GLY A 182 -10.19 -2.50 -10.04
C GLY A 182 -10.45 -1.13 -9.43
N LEU A 183 -11.56 -0.47 -9.77
CA LEU A 183 -12.03 0.73 -9.08
C LEU A 183 -12.98 0.33 -7.94
N ASN A 184 -12.57 0.56 -6.71
CA ASN A 184 -13.41 0.38 -5.52
C ASN A 184 -14.05 1.72 -5.11
N LEU A 185 -15.31 1.91 -5.48
CA LEU A 185 -16.14 3.08 -5.15
C LEU A 185 -17.08 2.80 -3.97
N ALA A 186 -16.64 1.98 -3.00
CA ALA A 186 -17.37 1.82 -1.73
C ALA A 186 -17.50 3.16 -0.97
N GLU A 187 -16.50 4.02 -1.13
CA GLU A 187 -16.48 5.41 -0.71
C GLU A 187 -16.79 6.33 -1.89
N PRO A 188 -17.49 7.46 -1.69
CA PRO A 188 -17.72 8.41 -2.76
C PRO A 188 -16.42 9.08 -3.21
N VAL A 189 -16.31 9.34 -4.52
CA VAL A 189 -15.34 10.27 -5.08
C VAL A 189 -15.61 11.68 -4.55
N PHE A 190 -14.55 12.41 -4.26
CA PHE A 190 -14.64 13.71 -3.57
C PHE A 190 -14.08 14.88 -4.39
N SER A 191 -13.45 14.60 -5.53
CA SER A 191 -12.90 15.63 -6.41
C SER A 191 -13.36 15.45 -7.85
N TYR A 192 -13.54 16.58 -8.54
CA TYR A 192 -13.88 16.61 -9.96
C TYR A 192 -12.83 15.85 -10.79
N GLY A 193 -13.28 15.08 -11.77
CA GLY A 193 -12.40 14.29 -12.64
C GLY A 193 -11.75 13.07 -11.99
N GLN A 194 -11.93 12.81 -10.68
CA GLN A 194 -11.27 11.68 -10.01
C GLN A 194 -11.69 10.32 -10.61
N LEU A 195 -12.98 10.14 -10.86
CA LEU A 195 -13.49 8.93 -11.50
C LEU A 195 -12.90 8.76 -12.91
N TYR A 196 -12.84 9.85 -13.68
CA TYR A 196 -12.24 9.85 -15.01
C TYR A 196 -10.75 9.47 -14.96
N VAL A 197 -9.98 10.03 -14.03
CA VAL A 197 -8.57 9.67 -13.82
C VAL A 197 -8.45 8.17 -13.56
N GLY A 198 -9.29 7.61 -12.68
CA GLY A 198 -9.33 6.19 -12.38
C GLY A 198 -9.61 5.31 -13.62
N CYS A 199 -10.67 5.64 -14.38
CA CYS A 199 -11.04 4.89 -15.59
C CYS A 199 -9.98 5.00 -16.70
N SER A 200 -9.31 6.15 -16.84
CA SER A 200 -8.28 6.39 -17.85
C SER A 200 -6.98 5.60 -17.62
N ARG A 201 -6.82 4.94 -16.47
CA ARG A 201 -5.60 4.16 -16.16
C ARG A 201 -5.48 2.88 -16.96
N VAL A 202 -6.51 2.47 -17.68
CA VAL A 202 -6.55 1.22 -18.43
C VAL A 202 -6.84 1.50 -19.90
N GLY A 203 -5.98 0.98 -20.79
CA GLY A 203 -6.17 1.15 -22.24
C GLY A 203 -7.23 0.22 -22.85
N ASN A 204 -7.59 -0.87 -22.16
CA ASN A 204 -8.62 -1.82 -22.59
C ASN A 204 -9.78 -1.87 -21.58
N PRO A 205 -11.02 -1.51 -21.97
CA PRO A 205 -12.19 -1.56 -21.07
C PRO A 205 -12.41 -2.92 -20.40
N ASN A 206 -12.04 -4.03 -21.04
CA ASN A 206 -12.17 -5.37 -20.47
C ASN A 206 -11.23 -5.64 -19.28
N HIS A 207 -10.26 -4.76 -19.04
CA HIS A 207 -9.35 -4.82 -17.91
C HIS A 207 -9.71 -3.82 -16.80
N LEU A 208 -10.86 -3.13 -16.92
CA LEU A 208 -11.39 -2.24 -15.91
C LEU A 208 -12.57 -2.91 -15.19
N PHE A 209 -12.43 -3.11 -13.90
CA PHE A 209 -13.49 -3.65 -13.04
C PHE A 209 -13.97 -2.55 -12.10
N ILE A 210 -15.27 -2.35 -11.95
CA ILE A 210 -15.82 -1.31 -11.08
C ILE A 210 -16.72 -1.93 -10.02
N TYR A 211 -16.41 -1.68 -8.75
CA TYR A 211 -17.25 -2.01 -7.62
C TYR A 211 -17.89 -0.73 -7.08
N ALA A 212 -19.22 -0.64 -7.18
CA ALA A 212 -20.01 0.50 -6.72
C ALA A 212 -21.27 0.00 -5.98
N PRO A 213 -21.26 -0.06 -4.63
CA PRO A 213 -22.45 -0.45 -3.88
C PRO A 213 -23.56 0.61 -4.05
N GLN A 214 -24.80 0.17 -4.28
CA GLN A 214 -25.95 1.03 -4.57
C GLN A 214 -26.14 2.11 -3.49
N GLY A 215 -26.42 3.36 -3.92
CA GLY A 215 -26.84 4.47 -3.06
C GLY A 215 -25.76 5.40 -2.50
N LYS A 216 -24.46 5.15 -2.75
CA LYS A 216 -23.36 5.96 -2.19
C LYS A 216 -22.66 6.91 -3.17
N ASN A 217 -22.84 6.72 -4.48
CA ASN A 217 -22.26 7.61 -5.48
C ASN A 217 -23.22 8.77 -5.75
N LYS A 218 -23.10 9.86 -4.98
CA LYS A 218 -23.62 11.15 -5.42
C LYS A 218 -22.76 11.58 -6.61
N ASN A 219 -23.36 11.70 -7.78
CA ASN A 219 -22.70 12.24 -8.96
C ASN A 219 -22.17 13.65 -8.63
N VAL A 220 -20.87 13.79 -8.45
CA VAL A 220 -20.21 15.10 -8.44
C VAL A 220 -19.94 15.40 -9.92
N TYR A 221 -20.93 16.03 -10.55
CA TYR A 221 -20.77 16.67 -11.86
C TYR A 221 -19.95 17.94 -11.74
#